data_AF-A0A7J9D394-F1
#
_entry.id   AF-A0A7J9D394-F1
#
_cell.length_a   1.000
_cell.length_b   1.000
_cell.length_c   1.000
_cell.angle_alpha   90.00
_cell.angle_beta   90.00
_cell.angle_gamma   90.00
#
_symmetry.space_group_name_H-M   'P 1'
#
loop_
_entity.id
_entity.type
_entity.pdbx_description
1 polymer ?
#
loop_
_entity_poly.entity_id
_entity_poly.type
_entity_poly.pdbx_seq_one_letter_code
_entity_poly.pdbx_strand_id
1 'polypeptide(L)'
;MPFESVIQNSENFNMPNELLFLNQLKFQNLKYMSPAFLLDAPLFWRPVDNFHFIINLDHMIKREEIWWHNLNKCLNMLQKKYSYDWVLAVKHDSVLKSIFENAESNCPINSYPTIVRYYSNVYRHYNDNIAPKTNLINIENKLNRQLSELYIHLFKYLINYAISNKSR
;
A
#
# COMPACT_ATOMS: atom_id res chain seq x y z
N MET A 1 1.17 -38.15 28.71
CA MET A 1 0.47 -37.79 27.47
C MET A 1 1.50 -37.21 26.52
N PRO A 2 1.74 -37.77 25.33
CA PRO A 2 2.64 -37.15 24.37
C PRO A 2 1.90 -35.99 23.71
N PHE A 3 2.58 -34.85 23.57
CA PHE A 3 2.10 -33.73 22.77
C PHE A 3 2.16 -34.15 21.30
N GLU A 4 1.01 -34.52 20.73
CA GLU A 4 0.86 -34.61 19.29
C GLU A 4 1.03 -33.21 18.70
N SER A 5 2.11 -33.05 17.93
CA SER A 5 2.41 -31.84 17.18
C SER A 5 1.40 -31.68 16.05
N VAL A 6 0.31 -30.95 16.31
CA VAL A 6 -0.60 -30.46 15.28
C VAL A 6 0.05 -29.25 14.59
N ILE A 7 1.03 -29.52 13.73
CA ILE A 7 1.48 -28.53 12.73
C ILE A 7 1.38 -29.20 11.36
N GLN A 8 0.14 -29.38 10.89
CA GLN A 8 -0.18 -29.62 9.49
C GLN A 8 -0.79 -28.34 8.91
N ASN A 9 0.02 -27.27 8.80
CA ASN A 9 -0.38 -26.04 8.11
C ASN A 9 0.81 -25.35 7.42
N SER A 10 1.87 -26.09 7.08
CA SER A 10 3.05 -25.53 6.39
C SER A 10 2.89 -25.44 4.86
N GLU A 11 1.83 -26.00 4.27
CA GLU A 11 1.70 -26.09 2.81
C GLU A 11 1.17 -24.80 2.13
N ASN A 12 0.65 -23.83 2.90
CA ASN A 12 0.10 -22.58 2.36
C ASN A 12 0.69 -21.33 3.03
N PHE A 13 1.98 -21.33 3.34
CA PHE A 13 2.65 -20.11 3.81
C PHE A 13 2.88 -19.16 2.63
N ASN A 14 1.85 -18.38 2.29
CA ASN A 14 2.01 -17.25 1.36
C ASN A 14 2.89 -16.21 2.05
N MET A 15 4.16 -16.20 1.67
CA MET A 15 5.15 -15.26 2.18
C MET A 15 4.70 -13.83 1.81
N PRO A 16 4.52 -12.92 2.79
CA PRO A 16 4.09 -11.54 2.50
C PRO A 16 5.11 -10.86 1.59
N ASN A 17 4.63 -10.14 0.57
CA ASN A 17 5.50 -9.42 -0.36
C ASN A 17 6.32 -8.36 0.38
N GLU A 18 5.84 -7.89 1.51
CA GLU A 18 6.49 -6.98 2.43
C GLU A 18 7.81 -7.51 2.98
N LEU A 19 8.09 -8.81 2.92
CA LEU A 19 9.43 -9.37 3.24
C LEU A 19 10.51 -8.87 2.28
N LEU A 20 10.14 -8.46 1.05
CA LEU A 20 11.07 -7.77 0.15
C LEU A 20 11.62 -6.48 0.75
N PHE A 21 10.95 -5.88 1.74
CA PHE A 21 11.50 -4.75 2.49
C PHE A 21 12.87 -5.08 3.08
N LEU A 22 13.08 -6.29 3.60
CA LEU A 22 14.37 -6.71 4.15
C LEU A 22 15.49 -6.69 3.10
N ASN A 23 15.18 -7.10 1.86
CA ASN A 23 16.12 -7.03 0.74
C ASN A 23 16.38 -5.58 0.27
N GLN A 24 15.46 -4.66 0.57
CA GLN A 24 15.59 -3.23 0.25
C GLN A 24 16.30 -2.42 1.36
N LEU A 25 16.45 -2.98 2.57
CA LEU A 25 17.24 -2.41 3.65
C LEU A 25 18.73 -2.47 3.28
N LYS A 26 19.23 -1.40 2.65
CA LYS A 26 20.68 -1.24 2.47
C LYS A 26 21.33 -1.14 3.85
N PHE A 27 22.41 -1.91 4.07
CA PHE A 27 23.16 -1.92 5.34
C PHE A 27 23.58 -0.51 5.81
N GLN A 28 23.85 0.39 4.87
CA GLN A 28 24.19 1.79 5.12
C GLN A 28 23.04 2.59 5.76
N ASN A 29 21.78 2.21 5.49
CA ASN A 29 20.59 2.87 6.03
C ASN A 29 20.22 2.36 7.44
N LEU A 30 20.63 1.13 7.80
CA LEU A 30 20.39 0.56 9.12
C LEU A 30 21.06 1.37 10.24
N LYS A 31 22.19 2.03 9.96
CA LYS A 31 22.85 2.93 10.92
C LYS A 31 21.95 4.11 11.33
N TYR A 32 21.00 4.49 10.47
CA TYR A 32 20.12 5.64 10.68
C TYR A 32 18.69 5.25 11.07
N MET A 33 18.41 3.94 11.19
CA MET A 33 17.09 3.41 11.55
C MET A 33 17.16 2.73 12.91
N SER A 34 16.29 3.14 13.83
CA SER A 34 16.17 2.42 15.10
C SER A 34 15.52 1.04 14.87
N PRO A 35 15.85 0.03 15.68
CA PRO A 35 15.13 -1.25 15.63
C PRO A 35 13.62 -1.09 15.79
N ALA A 36 13.17 -0.13 16.62
CA ALA A 36 11.76 0.21 16.75
C ALA A 36 11.14 0.68 15.43
N PHE A 37 11.86 1.50 14.65
CA PHE A 37 11.40 1.95 13.34
C PHE A 37 11.23 0.80 12.34
N LEU A 38 12.04 -0.25 12.42
CA LEU A 38 11.89 -1.43 11.56
C LEU A 38 10.62 -2.23 11.90
N LEU A 39 10.18 -2.18 13.15
CA LEU A 39 8.92 -2.80 13.58
C LEU A 39 7.69 -2.02 13.08
N ASP A 40 7.86 -0.75 12.68
CA ASP A 40 6.82 0.06 12.04
C ASP A 40 6.76 -0.13 10.52
N ALA A 41 7.53 -1.07 9.96
CA ALA A 41 7.51 -1.35 8.52
C ALA A 41 6.22 -2.06 8.08
N PRO A 42 5.82 -1.94 6.80
CA PRO A 42 4.61 -2.59 6.25
C PRO A 42 4.49 -4.09 6.51
N LEU A 43 5.63 -4.77 6.69
CA LEU A 43 5.68 -6.19 7.02
C LEU A 43 4.92 -6.56 8.31
N PHE A 44 4.86 -5.64 9.27
CA PHE A 44 4.24 -5.87 10.57
C PHE A 44 2.85 -5.24 10.68
N TRP A 45 2.36 -4.61 9.60
CA TRP A 45 1.06 -3.95 9.60
C TRP A 45 -0.07 -4.96 9.54
N ARG A 46 -1.14 -4.69 10.29
CA ARG A 46 -2.43 -5.36 10.11
C ARG A 46 -3.17 -4.69 8.95
N PRO A 47 -4.19 -5.34 8.36
CA PRO A 47 -4.99 -4.74 7.29
C PRO A 47 -5.57 -3.35 7.64
N VAL A 48 -5.89 -3.10 8.91
CA VAL A 48 -6.38 -1.80 9.37
C VAL A 48 -5.29 -0.72 9.38
N ASP A 49 -4.03 -1.10 9.58
CA ASP A 49 -2.91 -0.18 9.59
C ASP A 49 -2.60 0.28 8.14
N ASN A 50 -2.72 -0.63 7.16
CA ASN A 50 -2.64 -0.32 5.73
C ASN A 50 -3.69 0.72 5.29
N PHE A 51 -4.93 0.53 5.75
CA PHE A 51 -6.04 1.45 5.53
C PHE A 51 -5.71 2.87 6.05
N HIS A 52 -5.30 2.98 7.32
CA HIS A 52 -4.98 4.27 7.92
C HIS A 52 -3.79 4.93 7.24
N PHE A 53 -2.78 4.15 6.89
CA PHE A 53 -1.59 4.63 6.19
C PHE A 53 -1.96 5.33 4.87
N ILE A 54 -2.77 4.69 4.03
CA ILE A 54 -3.17 5.25 2.73
C ILE A 54 -4.02 6.50 2.90
N ILE A 55 -5.01 6.47 3.81
CA ILE A 55 -5.89 7.62 4.04
C ILE A 55 -5.08 8.83 4.53
N ASN A 56 -4.17 8.62 5.47
CA ASN A 56 -3.30 9.67 5.98
C ASN A 56 -2.40 10.20 4.86
N LEU A 57 -1.80 9.33 4.05
CA LEU A 57 -0.96 9.75 2.93
C LEU A 57 -1.75 10.57 1.90
N ASP A 58 -2.98 10.17 1.56
CA ASP A 58 -3.88 10.95 0.70
C ASP A 58 -4.18 12.34 1.28
N HIS A 59 -4.40 12.44 2.59
CA HIS A 59 -4.58 13.74 3.25
C HIS A 59 -3.32 14.61 3.18
N MET A 60 -2.14 14.05 3.44
CA MET A 60 -0.87 14.79 3.35
C MET A 60 -0.62 15.30 1.93
N ILE A 61 -0.94 14.50 0.90
CA ILE A 61 -0.85 14.92 -0.51
C ILE A 61 -1.84 16.05 -0.80
N LYS A 62 -3.09 15.94 -0.34
CA LYS A 62 -4.13 16.97 -0.54
C LYS A 62 -3.79 18.31 0.13
N ARG A 63 -3.09 18.27 1.25
CA ARG A 63 -2.60 19.46 1.97
C ARG A 63 -1.28 19.99 1.43
N GLU A 64 -0.73 19.36 0.39
CA GLU A 64 0.56 19.70 -0.20
C GLU A 64 1.75 19.63 0.78
N GLU A 65 1.57 18.94 1.92
CA GLU A 65 2.64 18.67 2.89
C GLU A 65 3.74 17.82 2.26
N ILE A 66 3.36 16.98 1.30
CA ILE A 66 4.23 16.08 0.58
C ILE A 66 4.12 16.33 -0.92
N TRP A 67 5.27 16.47 -1.59
CA TRP A 67 5.30 16.82 -3.01
C TRP A 67 5.08 15.61 -3.93
N TRP A 68 3.93 15.62 -4.63
CA TRP A 68 3.48 14.54 -5.50
C TRP A 68 4.46 14.15 -6.62
N HIS A 69 5.29 15.09 -7.12
CA HIS A 69 6.31 14.78 -8.12
C HIS A 69 7.36 13.78 -7.62
N ASN A 70 7.74 13.85 -6.34
CA ASN A 70 8.71 12.93 -5.75
C ASN A 70 8.09 11.55 -5.48
N LEU A 71 6.80 11.53 -5.13
CA LEU A 71 6.01 10.30 -5.04
C LEU A 71 5.96 9.59 -6.40
N ASN A 72 5.71 10.33 -7.48
CA ASN A 72 5.72 9.78 -8.85
C ASN A 72 7.05 9.15 -9.22
N LYS A 73 8.17 9.77 -8.84
CA LYS A 73 9.51 9.20 -9.09
C LYS A 73 9.68 7.85 -8.38
N CYS A 74 9.18 7.72 -7.16
CA CYS A 74 9.27 6.46 -6.41
C CYS A 74 8.35 5.38 -6.98
N LEU A 75 7.15 5.75 -7.42
CA LEU A 75 6.18 4.83 -8.01
C LEU A 75 6.50 4.49 -9.48
N ASN A 76 7.21 5.34 -10.22
CA ASN A 76 7.79 5.00 -11.51
C ASN A 76 8.78 3.81 -11.42
N MET A 77 9.44 3.62 -10.28
CA MET A 77 10.29 2.44 -10.09
C MET A 77 9.48 1.15 -9.99
N LEU A 78 8.25 1.20 -9.45
CA LEU A 78 7.31 0.07 -9.50
C LEU A 78 6.91 -0.24 -10.93
N GLN A 79 6.56 0.78 -11.73
CA GLN A 79 6.15 0.58 -13.11
C GLN A 79 7.25 -0.07 -13.96
N LYS A 80 8.53 0.32 -13.78
CA LYS A 80 9.65 -0.34 -14.46
C LYS A 80 9.78 -1.81 -14.11
N LYS A 81 9.44 -2.20 -12.88
CA LYS A 81 9.54 -3.58 -12.39
C LYS A 81 8.32 -4.44 -12.79
N TYR A 82 7.13 -3.84 -12.82
CA TYR A 82 5.87 -4.56 -13.03
C TYR A 82 5.20 -4.31 -14.39
N SER A 83 5.74 -3.41 -15.23
CA SER A 83 5.16 -2.98 -16.52
C SER A 83 3.64 -2.81 -16.49
N TYR A 84 3.12 -2.31 -15.37
CA TYR A 84 1.71 -2.47 -15.02
C TYR A 84 0.91 -1.21 -15.32
N ASP A 85 -0.16 -1.36 -16.10
CA ASP A 85 -1.22 -0.36 -16.17
C ASP A 85 -2.22 -0.62 -15.05
N TRP A 86 -1.95 -0.03 -13.88
CA TRP A 86 -2.78 -0.20 -12.68
C TRP A 86 -4.24 0.22 -12.93
N VAL A 87 -4.49 1.11 -13.90
CA VAL A 87 -5.83 1.52 -14.30
C VAL A 87 -6.59 0.36 -14.92
N LEU A 88 -5.93 -0.43 -15.79
CA LEU A 88 -6.54 -1.62 -16.38
C LEU A 88 -6.83 -2.67 -15.31
N ALA A 89 -5.89 -2.90 -14.41
CA ALA A 89 -6.05 -3.83 -13.31
C ALA A 89 -7.25 -3.52 -12.41
N VAL A 90 -7.40 -2.24 -12.07
CA VAL A 90 -8.54 -1.71 -11.32
C VAL A 90 -9.84 -1.93 -12.09
N LYS A 91 -9.87 -1.64 -13.40
CA LYS A 91 -11.06 -1.81 -14.24
C LYS A 91 -11.51 -3.28 -14.37
N HIS A 92 -10.59 -4.23 -14.18
CA HIS A 92 -10.90 -5.65 -14.24
C HIS A 92 -11.52 -6.22 -12.95
N ASP A 93 -11.36 -5.58 -11.79
CA ASP A 93 -12.07 -6.00 -10.56
C ASP A 93 -13.42 -5.26 -10.44
N SER A 94 -14.51 -5.99 -10.63
CA SER A 94 -15.86 -5.43 -10.63
C SER A 94 -16.25 -4.77 -9.30
N VAL A 95 -15.77 -5.29 -8.16
CA VAL A 95 -16.08 -4.72 -6.83
C VAL A 95 -15.32 -3.42 -6.65
N LEU A 96 -14.01 -3.43 -6.89
CA LEU A 96 -13.17 -2.24 -6.74
C LEU A 96 -13.58 -1.13 -7.72
N LYS A 97 -13.89 -1.50 -8.96
CA LYS A 97 -14.45 -0.59 -9.97
C LYS A 97 -15.75 0.06 -9.48
N SER A 98 -16.70 -0.73 -8.99
CA SER A 98 -17.99 -0.20 -8.51
C SER A 98 -17.85 0.77 -7.36
N ILE A 99 -16.97 0.49 -6.39
CA ILE A 99 -16.71 1.38 -5.26
C ILE A 99 -16.10 2.70 -5.74
N PHE A 100 -15.16 2.63 -6.68
CA PHE A 100 -14.48 3.82 -7.20
C PHE A 100 -15.38 4.72 -8.05
N GLU A 101 -16.17 4.14 -8.97
CA GLU A 101 -17.09 4.89 -9.84
C GLU A 101 -18.18 5.60 -9.02
N ASN A 102 -18.61 4.98 -7.93
CA ASN A 102 -19.63 5.56 -7.04
C ASN A 102 -19.10 6.68 -6.13
N ALA A 103 -17.78 6.77 -5.91
CA ALA A 103 -17.19 7.73 -4.98
C ALA A 103 -17.17 9.19 -5.49
N GLU A 104 -17.97 9.55 -6.51
CA GLU A 104 -18.02 10.86 -7.21
C GLU A 104 -16.63 11.48 -7.47
N SER A 105 -15.62 10.62 -7.72
CA SER A 105 -14.24 11.08 -7.72
C SER A 105 -13.81 11.48 -9.13
N ASN A 106 -13.71 12.80 -9.37
CA ASN A 106 -13.10 13.38 -10.57
C ASN A 106 -11.56 13.23 -10.53
N CYS A 107 -11.06 12.03 -10.26
CA CYS A 107 -9.64 11.79 -10.15
C CYS A 107 -9.05 11.56 -11.55
N PRO A 108 -8.17 12.45 -12.06
CA PRO A 108 -7.52 12.23 -13.35
C PRO A 108 -6.72 10.92 -13.29
N ILE A 109 -7.06 10.01 -14.19
CA ILE A 109 -6.69 8.60 -14.15
C ILE A 109 -5.18 8.37 -14.38
N ASN A 110 -4.44 9.39 -14.81
CA ASN A 110 -3.11 9.23 -15.41
C ASN A 110 -1.92 9.66 -14.52
N SER A 111 -2.05 9.67 -13.20
CA SER A 111 -0.92 10.03 -12.30
C SER A 111 -0.79 9.05 -11.12
N TYR A 112 0.39 8.85 -10.55
CA TYR A 112 0.53 7.95 -9.40
C TYR A 112 -0.08 8.43 -8.07
N PRO A 113 -0.25 9.74 -7.78
CA PRO A 113 -1.04 10.18 -6.63
C PRO A 113 -2.51 9.74 -6.80
N THR A 114 -2.94 9.46 -8.04
CA THR A 114 -4.22 8.83 -8.34
C THR A 114 -4.32 7.43 -7.74
N ILE A 115 -3.23 6.67 -7.57
CA ILE A 115 -3.25 5.34 -6.91
C ILE A 115 -3.54 5.50 -5.42
N VAL A 116 -2.82 6.38 -4.73
CA VAL A 116 -3.04 6.62 -3.30
C VAL A 116 -4.45 7.16 -3.06
N ARG A 117 -4.91 8.08 -3.92
CA ARG A 117 -6.27 8.62 -3.85
C ARG A 117 -7.34 7.57 -4.19
N TYR A 118 -7.07 6.69 -5.15
CA TYR A 118 -7.94 5.57 -5.48
C TYR A 118 -8.12 4.63 -4.29
N TYR A 119 -7.02 4.15 -3.70
CA TYR A 119 -7.07 3.27 -2.54
C TYR A 119 -7.79 3.97 -1.38
N SER A 120 -7.47 5.24 -1.12
CA SER A 120 -8.14 6.07 -0.10
C SER A 120 -9.66 6.14 -0.30
N ASN A 121 -10.12 6.36 -1.54
CA ASN A 121 -11.54 6.39 -1.85
C ASN A 121 -12.18 5.01 -1.67
N VAL A 122 -11.56 3.94 -2.17
CA VAL A 122 -12.07 2.58 -1.97
C VAL A 122 -12.24 2.28 -0.48
N TYR A 123 -11.24 2.62 0.32
CA TYR A 123 -11.29 2.46 1.77
C TYR A 123 -12.36 3.31 2.46
N ARG A 124 -12.64 4.51 2.00
CA ARG A 124 -13.71 5.33 2.60
C ARG A 124 -15.10 4.84 2.24
N HIS A 125 -15.26 4.27 1.05
CA HIS A 125 -16.56 4.00 0.44
C HIS A 125 -16.93 2.51 0.33
N TYR A 126 -16.06 1.57 0.77
CA TYR A 126 -16.34 0.13 0.63
C TYR A 126 -17.60 -0.34 1.39
N ASN A 127 -18.04 0.41 2.40
CA ASN A 127 -19.21 0.08 3.22
C ASN A 127 -20.39 1.02 2.97
N ASP A 128 -20.34 1.83 1.91
CA ASP A 128 -21.46 2.67 1.54
C ASP A 128 -22.64 1.77 1.10
N ASN A 129 -23.86 2.17 1.45
CA ASN A 129 -25.08 1.38 1.19
C ASN A 129 -25.32 1.04 -0.30
N ILE A 130 -24.58 1.70 -1.21
CA ILE A 130 -24.65 1.55 -2.66
C ILE A 130 -23.62 0.52 -3.17
N ALA A 131 -22.54 0.25 -2.42
CA ALA A 131 -21.50 -0.70 -2.80
C ALA A 131 -21.87 -2.15 -2.40
N PRO A 132 -21.36 -3.17 -3.10
CA PRO A 132 -21.54 -4.56 -2.68
C PRO A 132 -21.00 -4.77 -1.26
N LYS A 133 -21.79 -5.41 -0.37
CA LYS A 133 -21.33 -5.75 0.98
C LYS A 133 -20.05 -6.58 0.91
N THR A 134 -18.93 -5.94 1.18
CA THR A 134 -17.60 -6.53 1.20
C THR A 134 -16.88 -6.08 2.46
N ASN A 135 -16.06 -6.95 3.03
CA ASN A 135 -15.29 -6.59 4.23
C ASN A 135 -13.92 -6.00 3.84
N LEU A 136 -13.32 -5.26 4.76
CA LEU A 136 -12.04 -4.58 4.57
C LEU A 136 -10.92 -5.57 4.19
N ILE A 137 -10.92 -6.78 4.78
CA ILE A 137 -9.91 -7.81 4.50
C ILE A 137 -9.97 -8.27 3.04
N ASN A 138 -11.17 -8.46 2.48
CA ASN A 138 -11.33 -8.86 1.09
C ASN A 138 -10.91 -7.74 0.14
N ILE A 139 -11.21 -6.48 0.47
CA ILE A 139 -10.73 -5.31 -0.27
C ILE A 139 -9.20 -5.27 -0.27
N GLU A 140 -8.59 -5.42 0.91
CA GLU A 140 -7.15 -5.42 1.07
C GLU A 140 -6.48 -6.53 0.25
N ASN A 141 -7.02 -7.75 0.31
CA ASN A 141 -6.52 -8.87 -0.48
C ASN A 141 -6.62 -8.63 -1.98
N LYS A 142 -7.71 -8.00 -2.46
CA LYS A 142 -7.89 -7.65 -3.87
C LYS A 142 -6.89 -6.59 -4.33
N LEU A 143 -6.72 -5.55 -3.52
CA LEU A 143 -5.77 -4.47 -3.79
C LEU A 143 -4.32 -4.99 -3.78
N ASN A 144 -3.95 -5.81 -2.78
CA ASN A 144 -2.62 -6.43 -2.70
C ASN A 144 -2.32 -7.41 -3.85
N ARG A 145 -3.34 -8.07 -4.40
CA ARG A 145 -3.15 -8.87 -5.63
C ARG A 145 -2.83 -8.00 -6.85
N GLN A 146 -3.37 -6.78 -6.90
CA GLN A 146 -3.13 -5.86 -8.02
C GLN A 146 -1.76 -5.18 -7.91
N LEU A 147 -1.39 -4.70 -6.72
CA LEU A 147 -0.14 -3.97 -6.49
C LEU A 147 0.55 -4.44 -5.21
N SER A 148 1.10 -5.64 -5.25
CA SER A 148 1.64 -6.34 -4.08
C SER A 148 2.83 -5.67 -3.38
N GLU A 149 3.54 -4.77 -4.04
CA GLU A 149 4.67 -4.03 -3.45
C GLU A 149 4.34 -2.56 -3.16
N LEU A 150 3.08 -2.13 -3.31
CA LEU A 150 2.69 -0.72 -3.17
C LEU A 150 3.14 -0.12 -1.84
N TYR A 151 2.79 -0.77 -0.72
CA TYR A 151 3.10 -0.26 0.63
C TYR A 151 4.59 -0.12 0.88
N ILE A 152 5.41 -1.06 0.41
CA ILE A 152 6.87 -1.00 0.54
C ILE A 152 7.41 0.25 -0.14
N HIS A 153 6.93 0.54 -1.35
CA HIS A 153 7.38 1.70 -2.11
C HIS A 153 6.88 3.03 -1.55
N LEU A 154 5.65 3.07 -1.06
CA LEU A 154 5.10 4.26 -0.37
C LEU A 154 5.85 4.53 0.95
N PHE A 155 6.13 3.49 1.73
CA PHE A 155 6.88 3.61 2.98
C PHE A 155 8.32 4.07 2.72
N LYS A 156 8.99 3.49 1.73
CA LYS A 156 10.33 3.92 1.30
C LYS A 156 10.36 5.37 0.82
N TYR A 157 9.32 5.80 0.13
CA TYR A 157 9.18 7.19 -0.26
C TYR A 157 9.14 8.12 0.95
N LEU A 158 8.35 7.80 1.98
CA LEU A 158 8.26 8.59 3.21
C LEU A 158 9.58 8.64 3.97
N ILE A 159 10.32 7.53 4.02
CA ILE A 159 11.69 7.50 4.56
C ILE A 159 12.58 8.50 3.83
N ASN A 160 12.62 8.45 2.49
CA ASN A 160 13.46 9.34 1.69
C ASN A 160 13.06 10.81 1.84
N TYR A 161 11.76 11.08 1.93
CA TYR A 161 11.21 12.40 2.20
C TYR A 161 11.67 12.93 3.58
N ALA A 162 11.56 12.12 4.63
CA ALA A 162 12.00 12.48 5.98
C ALA A 162 13.51 12.75 6.05
N ILE A 163 14.34 11.92 5.39
CA ILE A 163 15.79 12.12 5.32
C ILE A 163 16.11 13.47 4.63
N SER A 164 15.45 13.74 3.50
CA SER A 164 15.67 14.95 2.72
C SER A 164 15.30 16.23 3.49
N ASN A 165 14.23 16.17 4.31
CA ASN A 165 13.81 17.30 5.14
C ASN A 165 14.65 17.50 6.40
N LYS A 166 15.25 16.45 6.98
CA LYS A 166 16.21 16.61 8.10
C LYS A 166 17.54 17.23 7.68
N SER A 167 17.82 17.28 6.38
CA SER A 167 19.07 17.78 5.81
C SER A 167 18.99 19.28 5.43
N ARG A 168 17.84 19.92 5.70
CA ARG A 168 17.58 21.35 5.54
C ARG A 168 17.56 22.03 6.90
#